data_AF-A0A968JCM3-F1
#
_entry.id   AF-A0A968JCM3-F1
#
_cell.length_a   1.000
_cell.length_b   1.000
_cell.length_c   1.000
_cell.angle_alpha   90.00
_cell.angle_beta   90.00
_cell.angle_gamma   90.00
#
_symmetry.space_group_name_H-M   'P 1'
#
loop_
_entity.id
_entity.type
_entity.pdbx_description
1 polymer ?
#
loop_
_entity_poly.entity_id
_entity_poly.type
_entity_poly.pdbx_seq_one_letter_code
_entity_poly.pdbx_strand_id
1 'polypeptide(L)'
;MVRFLWVLILTGALGWLAVAHSTATPLPTLQTESASRIILNQFSSNLDGCTPPITPVPLENPTVITACTAANLQAALAAGGHITFNCGPDPVTIAVSAPLVTSATEDIVLDGGGLVTLDGQNSTRILEKPFTPGSENDKTLGNDLTIQNMRFINARAPAATEAQDGNARGGAVTAVSPGTRLHIINSTFENNTTTSINDEDNQGGAVYVANIFETIIVGSVFTNNTAGSGGAFGGIATGLIVYNSRFVGNSAPDDSAGGIVKGHGGALHLDGVTNNFNPDSNKVVDVCGSEFINNTAVRGGGAIKVTISDNLGTKATYQNSTFTNNRLIRVPPTEGHGGAIYHIEDDLDGGANEDNIEIRNSTFNDNYAYRQGGGAWIRVLGNGRIINSTFTGNAASEANSNRVGQGGGLIVAGGVIDIVNATFANNFATFQGGAIFAGGASNELVVTLRNTLFYENRLDPTHTNPVTSEFQGYHTNRPLTNGGGNLQFPRTKVPDFDNDINNLITEPDTVILFADPQLNVLADNGGSTQTMALNENSPAIDAGVANGCPTTDQRGIARPQGAGCDIGAFEFNVQQVPTNTPTMEMPEPTATVSNATATVSPAPSSTPMTGVMSRIYLPRVE
;
A
#
# COMPACT_ATOMS: atom_id res chain seq x y z
N MET A 1 -45.56 -44.18 -19.84
CA MET A 1 -45.03 -45.42 -20.44
C MET A 1 -43.50 -45.29 -20.48
N VAL A 2 -42.81 -45.51 -19.37
CA VAL A 2 -42.17 -46.79 -18.95
C VAL A 2 -41.22 -47.37 -20.00
N ARG A 3 -39.90 -47.28 -19.71
CA ARG A 3 -38.97 -48.43 -19.65
C ARG A 3 -37.71 -48.05 -18.85
N PHE A 4 -37.66 -48.51 -17.60
CA PHE A 4 -36.45 -48.88 -16.84
C PHE A 4 -35.93 -50.24 -17.41
N LEU A 5 -34.73 -50.80 -17.20
CA LEU A 5 -33.72 -50.87 -16.12
C LEU A 5 -32.47 -51.54 -16.79
N TRP A 6 -31.20 -51.28 -16.46
CA TRP A 6 -30.43 -51.96 -15.41
C TRP A 6 -29.00 -51.41 -15.26
N VAL A 7 -28.52 -51.55 -14.02
CA VAL A 7 -27.31 -51.06 -13.36
C VAL A 7 -26.09 -51.95 -13.63
N LEU A 8 -24.89 -51.37 -13.64
CA LEU A 8 -23.70 -52.02 -13.06
C LEU A 8 -22.74 -50.98 -12.46
N ILE A 9 -22.49 -51.12 -11.16
CA ILE A 9 -21.47 -50.43 -10.36
C ILE A 9 -20.19 -51.25 -10.47
N LEU A 10 -19.04 -50.61 -10.72
CA LEU A 10 -17.76 -51.11 -10.23
C LEU A 10 -16.79 -49.95 -9.96
N THR A 11 -16.34 -49.93 -8.71
CA THR A 11 -15.37 -49.05 -8.08
C THR A 11 -13.96 -49.27 -8.64
N GLY A 12 -13.22 -48.19 -8.89
CA GLY A 12 -11.80 -48.23 -9.20
C GLY A 12 -11.10 -46.95 -8.73
N ALA A 13 -10.47 -47.02 -7.57
CA ALA A 13 -9.60 -45.98 -7.04
C ALA A 13 -8.28 -45.97 -7.82
N LEU A 14 -7.84 -44.79 -8.27
CA LEU A 14 -6.47 -44.53 -8.72
C LEU A 14 -6.06 -43.16 -8.18
N GLY A 15 -5.05 -43.19 -7.33
CA GLY A 15 -4.56 -42.07 -6.54
C GLY A 15 -3.90 -40.99 -7.39
N TRP A 16 -4.18 -39.74 -7.02
CA TRP A 16 -3.48 -38.57 -7.51
C TRP A 16 -2.23 -38.35 -6.65
N LEU A 17 -1.05 -38.46 -7.26
CA LEU A 17 0.17 -37.87 -6.72
C LEU A 17 0.07 -36.35 -6.90
N ALA A 18 -0.29 -35.64 -5.84
CA ALA A 18 -0.09 -34.19 -5.75
C ALA A 18 1.35 -33.94 -5.27
N VAL A 19 2.19 -33.35 -6.12
CA VAL A 19 3.49 -32.80 -5.73
C VAL A 19 3.22 -31.50 -4.98
N ALA A 20 3.33 -31.54 -3.65
CA ALA A 20 3.29 -30.36 -2.80
C ALA A 20 4.63 -29.61 -2.89
N HIS A 21 4.61 -28.38 -3.36
CA HIS A 21 5.62 -27.36 -3.07
C HIS A 21 4.89 -26.08 -2.68
N SER A 22 4.78 -25.84 -1.38
CA SER A 22 4.49 -24.54 -0.79
C SER A 22 4.71 -24.64 0.70
N THR A 23 5.88 -24.22 1.17
CA THR A 23 6.06 -23.84 2.57
C THR A 23 5.50 -22.44 2.74
N ALA A 24 4.18 -22.35 2.90
CA ALA A 24 3.56 -21.16 3.44
C ALA A 24 4.07 -20.97 4.87
N THR A 25 4.78 -19.87 5.12
CA THR A 25 5.04 -19.41 6.48
C THR A 25 3.69 -19.14 7.15
N PRO A 26 3.47 -19.60 8.40
CA PRO A 26 2.22 -19.35 9.08
C PRO A 26 2.09 -17.85 9.38
N LEU A 27 0.91 -17.31 9.07
CA LEU A 27 0.49 -15.97 9.48
C LEU A 27 0.70 -15.83 11.00
N PRO A 28 1.26 -14.70 11.48
CA PRO A 28 1.31 -14.44 12.90
C PRO A 28 -0.13 -14.38 13.44
N THR A 29 -0.43 -15.26 14.39
CA THR A 29 -1.68 -15.24 15.15
C THR A 29 -1.82 -13.90 15.86
N LEU A 30 -2.81 -13.11 15.44
CA LEU A 30 -3.26 -11.89 16.14
C LEU A 30 -3.71 -12.29 17.56
N GLN A 31 -2.92 -11.89 18.56
CA GLN A 31 -3.41 -11.85 19.93
C GLN A 31 -4.48 -10.76 20.03
N THR A 32 -5.62 -11.09 20.62
CA THR A 32 -6.64 -10.11 21.02
C THR A 32 -6.06 -9.24 22.14
N GLU A 33 -5.54 -8.05 21.81
CA GLU A 33 -4.98 -7.14 22.82
C GLU A 33 -6.08 -6.31 23.50
N SER A 34 -6.28 -6.61 24.78
CA SER A 34 -6.89 -5.74 25.79
C SER A 34 -6.08 -4.45 25.94
N ALA A 35 -6.75 -3.29 25.82
CA ALA A 35 -6.33 -1.96 26.31
C ALA A 35 -4.81 -1.68 26.32
N SER A 36 -4.14 -1.85 25.18
CA SER A 36 -2.73 -1.46 25.01
C SER A 36 -2.60 0.07 24.98
N ARG A 37 -1.53 0.60 25.59
CA ARG A 37 -1.10 1.99 25.41
C ARG A 37 -0.98 2.29 23.92
N ILE A 38 -1.40 3.48 23.47
CA ILE A 38 -1.15 3.91 22.08
C ILE A 38 0.37 3.89 21.91
N ILE A 39 0.86 2.95 21.11
CA ILE A 39 2.28 2.89 20.75
C ILE A 39 2.54 4.19 19.98
N LEU A 40 3.46 5.03 20.49
CA LEU A 40 4.05 6.10 19.68
C LEU A 40 4.67 5.41 18.48
N ASN A 41 3.95 5.43 17.37
CA ASN A 41 4.29 4.68 16.19
C ASN A 41 5.61 5.27 15.68
N GLN A 42 6.69 4.50 15.81
CA GLN A 42 7.95 4.85 15.19
C GLN A 42 7.84 4.52 13.71
N PHE A 43 7.29 5.46 12.95
CA PHE A 43 7.44 5.47 11.50
C PHE A 43 8.91 5.74 11.20
N SER A 44 9.49 5.01 10.24
CA SER A 44 10.94 4.90 10.01
C SER A 44 11.72 6.18 10.32
N SER A 45 12.81 6.10 11.08
CA SER A 45 13.57 7.26 11.56
C SER A 45 14.35 8.04 10.49
N ASN A 46 14.21 7.69 9.20
CA ASN A 46 15.02 8.21 8.08
C ASN A 46 14.13 8.75 6.93
N LEU A 47 13.11 9.54 7.25
CA LEU A 47 12.20 10.15 6.26
C LEU A 47 12.72 11.50 5.74
N ASP A 48 13.99 11.56 5.35
CA ASP A 48 14.54 12.74 4.67
C ASP A 48 13.63 13.10 3.47
N GLY A 49 13.03 14.29 3.53
CA GLY A 49 12.10 14.78 2.51
C GLY A 49 10.60 14.53 2.76
N CYS A 50 10.17 13.96 3.89
CA CYS A 50 8.76 13.87 4.29
C CYS A 50 8.50 14.52 5.66
N THR A 51 8.78 15.82 5.78
CA THR A 51 8.43 16.58 6.99
C THR A 51 6.90 16.76 7.05
N PRO A 52 6.21 16.29 8.10
CA PRO A 52 4.78 16.49 8.22
C PRO A 52 4.39 17.97 8.19
N PRO A 53 3.31 18.34 7.49
CA PRO A 53 2.88 19.73 7.38
C PRO A 53 2.25 20.28 8.68
N ILE A 54 1.87 19.39 9.60
CA ILE A 54 1.31 19.72 10.91
C ILE A 54 1.93 18.85 12.02
N THR A 55 1.83 19.31 13.25
CA THR A 55 2.29 18.62 14.46
C THR A 55 1.18 18.62 15.52
N PRO A 56 1.23 17.75 16.55
CA PRO A 56 0.24 17.78 17.63
C PRO A 56 0.08 19.19 18.20
N VAL A 57 -1.17 19.62 18.37
CA VAL A 57 -1.50 20.94 18.86
C VAL A 57 -1.28 20.98 20.38
N PRO A 58 -0.44 21.90 20.91
CA PRO A 58 -0.33 22.11 22.35
C PRO A 58 -1.67 22.56 22.94
N LEU A 59 -2.02 22.02 24.10
CA LEU A 59 -3.31 22.34 24.72
C LEU A 59 -3.31 23.68 25.43
N GLU A 60 -4.26 24.55 25.10
CA GLU A 60 -4.47 25.85 25.76
C GLU A 60 -5.78 25.84 26.54
N ASN A 61 -5.70 26.01 27.86
CA ASN A 61 -6.84 26.03 28.79
C ASN A 61 -7.89 24.92 28.52
N PRO A 62 -7.48 23.64 28.42
CA PRO A 62 -8.37 22.59 27.96
C PRO A 62 -9.48 22.31 28.97
N THR A 63 -10.66 21.96 28.45
CA THR A 63 -11.69 21.27 29.23
C THR A 63 -11.18 19.86 29.58
N VAL A 64 -10.99 19.60 30.88
CA VAL A 64 -10.49 18.31 31.37
C VAL A 64 -11.64 17.41 31.79
N ILE A 65 -11.84 16.30 31.07
CA ILE A 65 -12.82 15.28 31.40
C ILE A 65 -12.22 14.33 32.45
N THR A 66 -12.76 14.38 33.67
CA THR A 66 -12.36 13.48 34.78
C THR A 66 -13.30 12.29 34.94
N ALA A 67 -14.60 12.50 34.72
CA ALA A 67 -15.58 11.44 34.61
C ALA A 67 -15.64 10.97 33.15
N CYS A 68 -14.76 10.03 32.79
CA CYS A 68 -14.50 9.58 31.42
C CYS A 68 -15.64 8.74 30.84
N THR A 69 -16.75 9.40 30.58
CA THR A 69 -17.97 8.84 30.02
C THR A 69 -18.30 9.54 28.70
N ALA A 70 -19.07 8.86 27.84
CA ALA A 70 -19.54 9.45 26.58
C ALA A 70 -20.37 10.73 26.81
N ALA A 71 -21.15 10.81 27.90
CA ALA A 71 -21.97 11.98 28.21
C ALA A 71 -21.12 13.22 28.55
N ASN A 72 -20.07 13.04 29.36
CA ASN A 72 -19.14 14.13 29.67
C ASN A 72 -18.34 14.56 28.44
N LEU A 73 -17.94 13.61 27.59
CA LEU A 73 -17.30 13.93 26.32
C LEU A 73 -18.23 14.70 25.38
N GLN A 74 -19.49 14.29 25.25
CA GLN A 74 -20.49 15.02 24.47
C GLN A 74 -20.67 16.47 24.98
N ALA A 75 -20.71 16.67 26.29
CA ALA A 75 -20.83 18.00 26.88
C ALA A 75 -19.61 18.89 26.54
N ALA A 76 -18.40 18.33 26.56
CA ALA A 76 -17.18 19.03 26.18
C ALA A 76 -17.16 19.36 24.67
N LEU A 77 -17.52 18.39 23.81
CA LEU A 77 -17.59 18.59 22.36
C LEU A 77 -18.62 19.64 21.96
N ALA A 78 -19.73 19.74 22.70
CA ALA A 78 -20.74 20.78 22.48
C ALA A 78 -20.24 22.18 22.88
N ALA A 79 -19.32 22.28 23.83
CA ALA A 79 -18.72 23.54 24.25
C ALA A 79 -17.60 24.03 23.31
N GLY A 80 -16.93 23.11 22.61
CA GLY A 80 -15.81 23.42 21.71
C GLY A 80 -14.47 23.64 22.43
N GLY A 81 -13.47 24.11 21.70
CA GLY A 81 -12.13 24.40 22.23
C GLY A 81 -11.27 23.15 22.43
N HIS A 82 -10.27 23.27 23.30
CA HIS A 82 -9.34 22.20 23.60
C HIS A 82 -9.94 21.25 24.65
N ILE A 83 -9.87 19.95 24.40
CA ILE A 83 -10.48 18.91 25.23
C ILE A 83 -9.43 17.84 25.52
N THR A 84 -9.31 17.47 26.80
CA THR A 84 -8.43 16.39 27.22
C THR A 84 -9.02 15.59 28.38
N PHE A 85 -8.30 14.57 28.83
CA PHE A 85 -8.79 13.57 29.76
C PHE A 85 -7.85 13.42 30.97
N ASN A 86 -8.43 13.21 32.15
CA ASN A 86 -7.72 12.79 33.35
C ASN A 86 -8.48 11.62 33.99
N CYS A 87 -8.39 10.46 33.35
CA CYS A 87 -9.10 9.24 33.73
C CYS A 87 -8.30 8.35 34.70
N GLY A 88 -7.13 8.80 35.13
CA GLY A 88 -6.12 7.98 35.79
C GLY A 88 -4.92 7.67 34.87
N PRO A 89 -3.91 6.95 35.40
CA PRO A 89 -2.64 6.69 34.70
C PRO A 89 -2.71 5.55 33.66
N ASP A 90 -3.78 4.75 33.69
CA ASP A 90 -3.96 3.58 32.85
C ASP A 90 -4.83 3.89 31.62
N PRO A 91 -4.65 3.17 30.50
CA PRO A 91 -5.53 3.31 29.34
C PRO A 91 -6.99 3.08 29.70
N VAL A 92 -7.89 3.89 29.13
CA VAL A 92 -9.33 3.83 29.35
C VAL A 92 -10.06 3.61 28.03
N THR A 93 -11.13 2.82 28.09
CA THR A 93 -12.07 2.66 26.97
C THR A 93 -13.42 3.25 27.34
N ILE A 94 -13.88 4.22 26.55
CA ILE A 94 -15.18 4.87 26.70
C ILE A 94 -16.13 4.24 25.67
N ALA A 95 -17.13 3.52 26.16
CA ALA A 95 -18.18 2.96 25.31
C ALA A 95 -19.09 4.08 24.79
N VAL A 96 -19.27 4.12 23.47
CA VAL A 96 -20.13 5.07 22.76
C VAL A 96 -21.34 4.32 22.22
N SER A 97 -22.53 4.74 22.65
CA SER A 97 -23.81 4.11 22.28
C SER A 97 -24.70 5.01 21.42
N ALA A 98 -24.34 6.29 21.27
CA ALA A 98 -24.92 7.23 20.33
C ALA A 98 -23.79 8.11 19.76
N PRO A 99 -23.89 8.57 18.49
CA PRO A 99 -22.88 9.45 17.90
C PRO A 99 -22.65 10.71 18.73
N LEU A 100 -21.38 11.08 18.88
CA LEU A 100 -20.96 12.31 19.55
C LEU A 100 -20.86 13.43 18.53
N VAL A 101 -21.70 14.46 18.69
CA VAL A 101 -21.84 15.54 17.71
C VAL A 101 -20.95 16.73 18.08
N THR A 102 -20.15 17.21 17.13
CA THR A 102 -19.33 18.41 17.24
C THR A 102 -20.09 19.61 16.67
N SER A 103 -21.03 20.14 17.46
CA SER A 103 -21.91 21.25 17.05
C SER A 103 -21.39 22.64 17.46
N ALA A 104 -20.16 22.74 17.97
CA ALA A 104 -19.61 24.01 18.45
C ALA A 104 -19.35 24.99 17.30
N THR A 105 -19.49 26.29 17.58
CA THR A 105 -19.09 27.39 16.70
C THR A 105 -17.59 27.69 16.75
N GLU A 106 -16.82 26.91 17.52
CA GLU A 106 -15.38 27.05 17.74
C GLU A 106 -14.65 25.80 17.26
N ASP A 107 -13.36 25.94 16.96
CA ASP A 107 -12.47 24.83 16.65
C ASP A 107 -12.36 23.85 17.82
N ILE A 108 -12.14 22.57 17.50
CA ILE A 108 -11.99 21.50 18.48
C ILE A 108 -10.62 20.86 18.36
N VAL A 109 -9.92 20.77 19.48
CA VAL A 109 -8.72 19.93 19.63
C VAL A 109 -9.05 18.85 20.66
N LEU A 110 -9.25 17.62 20.20
CA LEU A 110 -9.53 16.46 21.03
C LEU A 110 -8.23 15.65 21.24
N ASP A 111 -7.69 15.67 22.46
CA ASP A 111 -6.45 14.99 22.81
C ASP A 111 -6.64 13.91 23.88
N GLY A 112 -6.41 12.66 23.49
CA GLY A 112 -6.51 11.49 24.35
C GLY A 112 -5.27 11.18 25.19
N GLY A 113 -4.19 11.94 25.02
CA GLY A 113 -2.91 11.76 25.72
C GLY A 113 -2.28 10.38 25.51
N GLY A 114 -2.68 9.63 24.48
CA GLY A 114 -2.18 8.28 24.24
C GLY A 114 -2.89 7.19 25.05
N LEU A 115 -3.91 7.54 25.84
CA LEU A 115 -4.55 6.65 26.82
C LEU A 115 -6.04 6.41 26.57
N VAL A 116 -6.68 7.20 25.71
CA VAL A 116 -8.14 7.16 25.54
C VAL A 116 -8.52 6.41 24.27
N THR A 117 -9.36 5.40 24.46
CA THR A 117 -10.03 4.66 23.39
C THR A 117 -11.53 4.97 23.39
N LEU A 118 -12.08 5.31 22.24
CA LEU A 118 -13.52 5.38 22.00
C LEU A 118 -13.97 4.12 21.27
N ASP A 119 -14.93 3.40 21.84
CA ASP A 119 -15.43 2.13 21.31
C ASP A 119 -16.89 2.28 20.85
N GLY A 120 -17.13 2.12 19.54
CA GLY A 120 -18.46 2.18 18.95
C GLY A 120 -19.28 0.89 19.10
N GLN A 121 -18.73 -0.12 19.79
CA GLN A 121 -19.41 -1.36 20.19
C GLN A 121 -20.00 -2.17 19.03
N ASN A 122 -19.41 -2.03 17.83
CA ASN A 122 -19.91 -2.58 16.57
C ASN A 122 -21.31 -2.11 16.16
N SER A 123 -21.84 -1.06 16.78
CA SER A 123 -23.22 -0.60 16.58
C SER A 123 -23.34 0.88 16.23
N THR A 124 -22.31 1.68 16.50
CA THR A 124 -22.45 3.13 16.57
C THR A 124 -21.27 3.84 15.94
N ARG A 125 -21.58 4.91 15.18
CA ARG A 125 -20.58 5.89 14.77
C ARG A 125 -20.10 6.66 15.98
N ILE A 126 -18.80 6.93 16.08
CA ILE A 126 -18.24 7.62 17.25
C ILE A 126 -18.41 9.14 17.15
N LEU A 127 -17.82 9.81 16.16
CA LEU A 127 -17.85 11.26 16.01
C LEU A 127 -18.61 11.67 14.75
N GLU A 128 -19.41 12.73 14.87
CA GLU A 128 -20.12 13.35 13.76
C GLU A 128 -19.90 14.87 13.78
N LYS A 129 -19.23 15.37 12.74
CA LYS A 129 -19.15 16.79 12.42
C LYS A 129 -20.17 17.10 11.33
N PRO A 130 -21.38 17.55 11.71
CA PRO A 130 -22.43 17.82 10.74
C PRO A 130 -22.07 19.04 9.89
N PHE A 131 -22.80 19.14 8.79
CA PHE A 131 -22.83 20.33 7.97
C PHE A 131 -23.34 21.54 8.78
N THR A 132 -22.63 22.67 8.70
CA THR A 132 -23.06 23.93 9.35
C THR A 132 -23.85 24.81 8.35
N PRO A 133 -25.15 25.08 8.56
CA PRO A 133 -25.93 25.95 7.67
C PRO A 133 -25.31 27.35 7.51
N GLY A 134 -25.21 27.83 6.27
CA GLY A 134 -24.56 29.10 5.92
C GLY A 134 -23.11 28.97 5.44
N SER A 135 -22.46 27.82 5.65
CA SER A 135 -21.11 27.52 5.15
C SER A 135 -21.06 27.27 3.63
N GLU A 136 -22.20 27.10 2.95
CA GLU A 136 -22.29 26.82 1.50
C GLU A 136 -21.55 27.84 0.64
N ASN A 137 -21.44 29.08 1.13
CA ASN A 137 -20.77 30.19 0.46
C ASN A 137 -19.47 30.62 1.17
N ASP A 138 -19.17 30.03 2.32
CA ASP A 138 -18.02 30.40 3.13
C ASP A 138 -16.89 29.39 2.95
N LYS A 139 -15.97 29.76 2.07
CA LYS A 139 -14.79 28.97 1.70
C LYS A 139 -13.67 29.04 2.75
N THR A 140 -13.92 29.70 3.89
CA THR A 140 -12.88 30.12 4.84
C THR A 140 -13.22 29.94 6.32
N LEU A 141 -14.49 29.80 6.71
CA LEU A 141 -14.94 29.78 8.12
C LEU A 141 -15.79 28.55 8.47
N GLY A 142 -15.25 27.35 8.27
CA GLY A 142 -15.73 26.15 8.98
C GLY A 142 -14.90 25.95 10.25
N ASN A 143 -15.52 25.44 11.33
CA ASN A 143 -14.76 25.09 12.52
C ASN A 143 -13.99 23.80 12.29
N ASP A 144 -12.72 23.83 12.65
CA ASP A 144 -11.76 22.76 12.43
C ASP A 144 -11.88 21.69 13.51
N LEU A 145 -11.61 20.44 13.12
CA LEU A 145 -11.56 19.30 14.04
C LEU A 145 -10.16 18.70 14.00
N THR A 146 -9.43 18.85 15.10
CA THR A 146 -8.16 18.15 15.33
C THR A 146 -8.39 17.00 16.31
N ILE A 147 -8.02 15.80 15.87
CA ILE A 147 -8.01 14.57 16.67
C ILE A 147 -6.56 14.17 16.87
N GLN A 148 -6.11 14.08 18.12
CA GLN A 148 -4.73 13.70 18.41
C GLN A 148 -4.58 12.71 19.56
N ASN A 149 -3.63 11.78 19.42
CA ASN A 149 -3.32 10.78 20.44
C ASN A 149 -4.55 9.99 20.93
N MET A 150 -5.48 9.69 20.02
CA MET A 150 -6.74 8.99 20.28
C MET A 150 -6.76 7.61 19.62
N ARG A 151 -7.56 6.69 20.17
CA ARG A 151 -7.87 5.40 19.53
C ARG A 151 -9.38 5.26 19.30
N PHE A 152 -9.78 4.82 18.11
CA PHE A 152 -11.16 4.60 17.70
C PHE A 152 -11.34 3.15 17.24
N ILE A 153 -12.21 2.40 17.93
CA ILE A 153 -12.39 0.97 17.65
C ILE A 153 -13.86 0.61 17.43
N ASN A 154 -14.06 -0.43 16.63
CA ASN A 154 -15.35 -1.12 16.45
C ASN A 154 -16.50 -0.17 16.11
N ALA A 155 -16.23 0.95 15.45
CA ALA A 155 -17.25 1.91 15.11
C ALA A 155 -18.05 1.44 13.90
N ARG A 156 -19.34 1.76 13.86
CA ARG A 156 -20.23 1.36 12.77
C ARG A 156 -21.09 2.53 12.31
N ALA A 157 -20.94 2.94 11.05
CA ALA A 157 -21.80 3.97 10.45
C ALA A 157 -23.27 3.51 10.47
N PRO A 158 -24.28 4.37 10.62
CA PRO A 158 -25.68 3.96 10.59
C PRO A 158 -26.08 3.37 9.22
N ALA A 159 -27.18 2.62 9.16
CA ALA A 159 -27.71 2.12 7.89
C ALA A 159 -28.19 3.26 6.99
N ALA A 160 -28.06 3.11 5.67
CA ALA A 160 -28.73 3.99 4.73
C ALA A 160 -30.25 3.89 4.89
N THR A 161 -30.94 5.02 4.79
CA THR A 161 -32.40 5.06 4.64
C THR A 161 -32.74 5.92 3.45
N GLU A 162 -33.91 5.72 2.81
CA GLU A 162 -34.37 6.55 1.69
C GLU A 162 -34.39 8.05 2.03
N ALA A 163 -34.43 8.41 3.32
CA ALA A 163 -34.40 9.78 3.81
C ALA A 163 -32.99 10.33 4.12
N GLN A 164 -31.93 9.50 4.05
CA GLN A 164 -30.60 9.81 4.61
C GLN A 164 -29.43 9.26 3.79
N ASP A 165 -29.47 9.39 2.46
CA ASP A 165 -28.50 8.80 1.51
C ASP A 165 -27.02 9.24 1.68
N GLY A 166 -26.72 10.20 2.57
CA GLY A 166 -25.36 10.61 2.93
C GLY A 166 -24.84 10.06 4.27
N ASN A 167 -25.70 9.46 5.10
CA ASN A 167 -25.36 9.11 6.48
C ASN A 167 -24.75 7.72 6.65
N ALA A 168 -24.61 6.89 5.61
CA ALA A 168 -24.12 5.51 5.75
C ALA A 168 -22.59 5.36 5.76
N ARG A 169 -21.87 6.48 5.71
CA ARG A 169 -20.42 6.58 5.49
C ARG A 169 -19.69 6.96 6.78
N GLY A 170 -18.39 6.67 6.91
CA GLY A 170 -17.62 7.09 8.09
C GLY A 170 -18.01 6.32 9.35
N GLY A 171 -17.41 5.15 9.56
CA GLY A 171 -17.72 4.32 10.72
C GLY A 171 -17.30 4.96 12.03
N ALA A 172 -16.08 5.48 12.14
CA ALA A 172 -15.61 6.17 13.33
C ALA A 172 -15.92 7.68 13.29
N VAL A 173 -15.58 8.35 12.20
CA VAL A 173 -15.68 9.82 12.05
C VAL A 173 -16.33 10.16 10.72
N THR A 174 -17.26 11.12 10.75
CA THR A 174 -17.74 11.80 9.54
C THR A 174 -17.57 13.31 9.68
N ALA A 175 -17.13 13.98 8.60
CA ALA A 175 -17.05 15.44 8.52
C ALA A 175 -17.43 15.95 7.12
N VAL A 176 -18.50 16.74 7.03
CA VAL A 176 -19.11 17.09 5.73
C VAL A 176 -19.42 18.59 5.55
N SER A 177 -18.84 19.44 6.39
CA SER A 177 -19.06 20.89 6.32
C SER A 177 -18.03 21.55 5.40
N PRO A 178 -18.45 22.32 4.38
CA PRO A 178 -17.57 23.23 3.67
C PRO A 178 -16.78 24.13 4.64
N GLY A 179 -15.54 24.45 4.27
CA GLY A 179 -14.62 25.25 5.07
C GLY A 179 -13.95 24.54 6.25
N THR A 180 -14.44 23.38 6.72
CA THR A 180 -13.81 22.63 7.83
C THR A 180 -12.50 21.97 7.41
N ARG A 181 -11.50 21.97 8.30
CA ARG A 181 -10.33 21.08 8.23
C ARG A 181 -10.47 19.93 9.20
N LEU A 182 -10.02 18.76 8.76
CA LEU A 182 -9.86 17.59 9.62
C LEU A 182 -8.38 17.24 9.75
N HIS A 183 -7.85 17.35 10.96
CA HIS A 183 -6.49 16.92 11.29
C HIS A 183 -6.53 15.67 12.16
N ILE A 184 -5.83 14.62 11.73
CA ILE A 184 -5.70 13.35 12.46
C ILE A 184 -4.22 13.13 12.73
N ILE A 185 -3.83 13.18 14.00
CA ILE A 185 -2.43 13.16 14.40
C ILE A 185 -2.20 12.06 15.42
N ASN A 186 -1.18 11.22 15.23
CA ASN A 186 -0.78 10.19 16.21
C ASN A 186 -1.94 9.32 16.71
N SER A 187 -2.91 9.03 15.84
CA SER A 187 -4.17 8.40 16.24
C SER A 187 -4.36 7.05 15.55
N THR A 188 -5.17 6.18 16.14
CA THR A 188 -5.37 4.82 15.65
C THR A 188 -6.85 4.52 15.40
N PHE A 189 -7.15 3.90 14.26
CA PHE A 189 -8.49 3.50 13.84
C PHE A 189 -8.50 2.01 13.50
N GLU A 190 -9.24 1.21 14.26
CA GLU A 190 -9.27 -0.24 14.14
C GLU A 190 -10.67 -0.82 14.01
N ASN A 191 -10.84 -1.77 13.09
CA ASN A 191 -12.07 -2.55 12.94
C ASN A 191 -13.34 -1.70 12.77
N ASN A 192 -13.20 -0.49 12.21
CA ASN A 192 -14.34 0.39 11.95
C ASN A 192 -14.96 0.04 10.59
N THR A 193 -16.28 0.18 10.49
CA THR A 193 -17.03 -0.28 9.32
C THR A 193 -18.22 0.58 8.95
N THR A 194 -18.62 0.56 7.68
CA THR A 194 -19.99 0.97 7.30
C THR A 194 -21.00 -0.13 7.69
N THR A 195 -22.29 0.20 7.85
CA THR A 195 -23.31 -0.82 8.20
C THR A 195 -23.59 -1.77 7.04
N SER A 196 -23.70 -1.24 5.83
CA SER A 196 -23.76 -2.02 4.61
C SER A 196 -22.50 -1.75 3.81
N ILE A 197 -21.99 -2.78 3.17
CA ILE A 197 -20.90 -2.66 2.19
C ILE A 197 -21.45 -2.53 0.76
N ASN A 198 -22.72 -2.85 0.52
CA ASN A 198 -23.28 -2.97 -0.83
C ASN A 198 -24.20 -1.80 -1.22
N ASP A 199 -24.64 -0.97 -0.26
CA ASP A 199 -25.43 0.22 -0.61
C ASP A 199 -24.53 1.21 -1.37
N GLU A 200 -25.16 2.03 -2.21
CA GLU A 200 -24.43 2.98 -3.06
C GLU A 200 -23.59 3.96 -2.24
N ASP A 201 -22.41 4.31 -2.78
CA ASP A 201 -21.48 5.28 -2.20
C ASP A 201 -21.07 5.06 -0.74
N ASN A 202 -21.07 3.82 -0.25
CA ASN A 202 -20.56 3.50 1.08
C ASN A 202 -19.04 3.60 1.13
N GLN A 203 -18.53 4.70 1.67
CA GLN A 203 -17.10 4.96 1.77
C GLN A 203 -16.62 5.24 3.19
N GLY A 204 -15.33 4.98 3.45
CA GLY A 204 -14.68 5.40 4.69
C GLY A 204 -15.08 4.57 5.89
N GLY A 205 -14.57 3.34 5.98
CA GLY A 205 -14.90 2.44 7.10
C GLY A 205 -14.52 3.04 8.45
N ALA A 206 -13.38 3.75 8.53
CA ALA A 206 -13.06 4.58 9.69
C ALA A 206 -13.49 6.03 9.50
N VAL A 207 -12.97 6.71 8.49
CA VAL A 207 -13.15 8.16 8.33
C VAL A 207 -13.80 8.45 6.99
N TYR A 208 -14.84 9.26 7.01
CA TYR A 208 -15.45 9.81 5.80
C TYR A 208 -15.45 11.33 5.84
N VAL A 209 -15.09 11.94 4.71
CA VAL A 209 -15.18 13.39 4.54
C VAL A 209 -15.78 13.76 3.19
N ALA A 210 -16.47 14.89 3.12
CA ALA A 210 -16.99 15.40 1.87
C ALA A 210 -17.06 16.93 1.83
N ASN A 211 -16.62 17.50 0.71
CA ASN A 211 -16.65 18.95 0.46
C ASN A 211 -15.92 19.81 1.50
N ILE A 212 -15.08 19.22 2.33
CA ILE A 212 -14.33 19.95 3.36
C ILE A 212 -13.09 20.62 2.75
N PHE A 213 -12.48 21.55 3.47
CA PHE A 213 -11.34 22.33 2.98
C PHE A 213 -10.09 21.45 2.83
N GLU A 214 -9.82 20.61 3.81
CA GLU A 214 -8.60 19.80 3.86
C GLU A 214 -8.76 18.63 4.84
N THR A 215 -8.14 17.50 4.51
CA THR A 215 -7.82 16.46 5.49
C THR A 215 -6.31 16.23 5.53
N ILE A 216 -5.73 16.29 6.73
CA ILE A 216 -4.33 15.91 6.96
C ILE A 216 -4.26 14.77 7.98
N ILE A 217 -3.57 13.69 7.60
CA ILE A 217 -3.31 12.53 8.44
C ILE A 217 -1.79 12.44 8.68
N VAL A 218 -1.37 12.51 9.93
CA VAL A 218 0.04 12.43 10.34
C VAL A 218 0.22 11.38 11.42
N GLY A 219 1.24 10.54 11.31
CA GLY A 219 1.65 9.69 12.42
C GLY A 219 0.61 8.65 12.82
N SER A 220 -0.33 8.31 11.95
CA SER A 220 -1.56 7.61 12.32
C SER A 220 -1.64 6.21 11.72
N VAL A 221 -2.43 5.34 12.35
CA VAL A 221 -2.55 3.92 11.98
C VAL A 221 -4.01 3.55 11.72
N PHE A 222 -4.27 2.94 10.57
CA PHE A 222 -5.57 2.45 10.17
C PHE A 222 -5.48 0.95 9.90
N THR A 223 -6.13 0.14 10.73
CA THR A 223 -6.02 -1.32 10.66
C THR A 223 -7.38 -2.00 10.56
N ASN A 224 -7.53 -2.90 9.59
CA ASN A 224 -8.71 -3.78 9.44
C ASN A 224 -10.05 -3.01 9.33
N ASN A 225 -10.04 -1.78 8.83
CA ASN A 225 -11.28 -1.04 8.59
C ASN A 225 -11.90 -1.48 7.26
N THR A 226 -13.24 -1.45 7.18
CA THR A 226 -13.98 -2.03 6.04
C THR A 226 -15.12 -1.12 5.57
N ALA A 227 -15.24 -0.89 4.27
CA ALA A 227 -16.36 -0.16 3.68
C ALA A 227 -16.62 -0.67 2.26
N GLY A 228 -17.68 -0.21 1.60
CA GLY A 228 -17.87 -0.52 0.18
C GLY A 228 -16.70 -0.04 -0.69
N SER A 229 -16.12 1.10 -0.32
CA SER A 229 -14.90 1.69 -0.87
C SER A 229 -14.13 2.44 0.23
N GLY A 230 -12.80 2.50 0.17
CA GLY A 230 -12.03 3.27 1.16
C GLY A 230 -12.17 2.70 2.57
N GLY A 231 -11.68 1.47 2.80
CA GLY A 231 -11.84 0.78 4.08
C GLY A 231 -11.38 1.63 5.27
N ALA A 232 -10.25 2.33 5.15
CA ALA A 232 -9.80 3.29 6.14
C ALA A 232 -10.44 4.67 5.95
N PHE A 233 -10.35 5.22 4.74
CA PHE A 233 -10.75 6.59 4.45
C PHE A 233 -11.51 6.69 3.13
N GLY A 234 -12.61 7.43 3.15
CA GLY A 234 -13.38 7.81 1.97
C GLY A 234 -13.50 9.33 1.89
N GLY A 235 -13.19 9.90 0.73
CA GLY A 235 -13.28 11.32 0.49
C GLY A 235 -14.04 11.60 -0.80
N ILE A 236 -14.98 12.55 -0.75
CA ILE A 236 -15.68 13.06 -1.94
C ILE A 236 -15.40 14.54 -2.09
N ALA A 237 -15.04 14.94 -3.31
CA ALA A 237 -14.78 16.32 -3.65
C ALA A 237 -13.79 16.93 -2.64
N THR A 238 -12.72 16.18 -2.32
CA THR A 238 -11.79 16.54 -1.23
C THR A 238 -10.33 16.10 -1.47
N GLY A 239 -9.39 16.96 -1.14
CA GLY A 239 -7.96 16.70 -1.08
C GLY A 239 -7.56 15.92 0.17
N LEU A 240 -6.43 15.24 0.08
CA LEU A 240 -5.92 14.40 1.17
C LEU A 240 -4.40 14.47 1.26
N ILE A 241 -3.92 14.78 2.45
CA ILE A 241 -2.49 14.79 2.78
C ILE A 241 -2.21 13.73 3.84
N VAL A 242 -1.29 12.81 3.56
CA VAL A 242 -0.96 11.67 4.41
C VAL A 242 0.55 11.58 4.60
N TYR A 243 1.00 11.77 5.83
CA TYR A 243 2.42 11.74 6.18
C TYR A 243 2.66 10.71 7.27
N ASN A 244 3.72 9.92 7.11
CA ASN A 244 4.29 9.08 8.15
C ASN A 244 3.20 8.22 8.81
N SER A 245 2.37 7.57 8.00
CA SER A 245 1.17 6.87 8.46
C SER A 245 1.11 5.47 7.87
N ARG A 246 0.35 4.57 8.51
CA ARG A 246 0.30 3.16 8.13
C ARG A 246 -1.13 2.64 7.97
N PHE A 247 -1.38 1.96 6.86
CA PHE A 247 -2.66 1.39 6.47
C PHE A 247 -2.50 -0.12 6.26
N VAL A 248 -3.02 -0.92 7.20
CA VAL A 248 -2.83 -2.38 7.22
C VAL A 248 -4.16 -3.12 7.14
N GLY A 249 -4.30 -4.02 6.16
CA GLY A 249 -5.43 -4.95 6.13
C GLY A 249 -6.80 -4.28 5.97
N ASN A 250 -6.86 -3.04 5.49
CA ASN A 250 -8.13 -2.37 5.23
C ASN A 250 -8.75 -2.94 3.95
N SER A 251 -10.08 -3.00 3.89
CA SER A 251 -10.77 -3.70 2.80
C SER A 251 -11.96 -2.95 2.21
N ALA A 252 -12.10 -3.10 0.88
CA ALA A 252 -13.25 -2.68 0.09
C ALA A 252 -13.87 -3.90 -0.63
N PRO A 253 -14.68 -4.73 0.07
CA PRO A 253 -15.14 -6.03 -0.44
C PRO A 253 -16.42 -5.98 -1.28
N ASP A 254 -16.98 -4.80 -1.58
CA ASP A 254 -18.22 -4.69 -2.37
C ASP A 254 -18.02 -5.20 -3.80
N ASP A 255 -18.67 -6.32 -4.11
CA ASP A 255 -18.67 -6.99 -5.40
C ASP A 255 -20.01 -6.85 -6.15
N SER A 256 -20.95 -6.08 -5.60
CA SER A 256 -22.29 -5.93 -6.18
C SER A 256 -22.21 -5.29 -7.58
N ALA A 257 -23.06 -5.72 -8.52
CA ALA A 257 -23.09 -5.16 -9.86
C ALA A 257 -23.65 -3.71 -9.83
N GLY A 258 -23.02 -2.79 -10.59
CA GLY A 258 -23.47 -1.39 -10.73
C GLY A 258 -22.50 -0.36 -10.14
N GLY A 259 -22.57 0.88 -10.67
CA GLY A 259 -21.89 2.12 -10.22
C GLY A 259 -20.36 2.16 -10.32
N ILE A 260 -19.78 3.33 -10.66
CA ILE A 260 -18.33 3.59 -10.80
C ILE A 260 -17.59 3.59 -9.42
N VAL A 261 -18.33 3.51 -8.30
CA VAL A 261 -17.82 3.86 -6.96
C VAL A 261 -17.72 2.67 -5.99
N LYS A 262 -18.02 1.44 -6.42
CA LYS A 262 -18.07 0.27 -5.53
C LYS A 262 -16.80 -0.58 -5.60
N GLY A 263 -16.29 -1.05 -4.46
CA GLY A 263 -15.18 -2.01 -4.39
C GLY A 263 -13.82 -1.43 -4.73
N HIS A 264 -13.57 -0.14 -4.45
CA HIS A 264 -12.35 0.56 -4.81
C HIS A 264 -11.59 1.11 -3.60
N GLY A 265 -10.25 1.12 -3.65
CA GLY A 265 -9.43 1.75 -2.63
C GLY A 265 -9.50 1.00 -1.30
N GLY A 266 -8.83 -0.15 -1.16
CA GLY A 266 -8.96 -0.97 0.05
C GLY A 266 -8.63 -0.20 1.33
N ALA A 267 -7.65 0.70 1.28
CA ALA A 267 -7.39 1.68 2.33
C ALA A 267 -8.06 3.04 2.03
N LEU A 268 -7.67 3.69 0.94
CA LEU A 268 -8.05 5.07 0.64
C LEU A 268 -8.86 5.12 -0.65
N HIS A 269 -10.01 5.78 -0.60
CA HIS A 269 -10.83 6.09 -1.77
C HIS A 269 -11.08 7.59 -1.86
N LEU A 270 -10.75 8.19 -3.00
CA LEU A 270 -11.05 9.56 -3.34
C LEU A 270 -11.89 9.63 -4.61
N ASP A 271 -13.06 10.26 -4.52
CA ASP A 271 -13.98 10.47 -5.62
C ASP A 271 -14.19 11.96 -5.88
N GLY A 272 -13.43 12.46 -6.86
CA GLY A 272 -13.22 13.90 -7.04
C GLY A 272 -12.31 14.44 -5.95
N VAL A 273 -11.11 14.87 -6.32
CA VAL A 273 -10.20 15.53 -5.37
C VAL A 273 -10.61 16.99 -5.16
N THR A 274 -11.21 17.60 -6.17
CA THR A 274 -11.47 19.03 -6.30
C THR A 274 -12.96 19.38 -6.32
N ASN A 275 -13.28 20.63 -5.97
CA ASN A 275 -14.60 21.21 -6.15
C ASN A 275 -14.55 22.75 -6.18
N ASN A 276 -15.69 23.35 -6.53
CA ASN A 276 -15.86 24.81 -6.54
C ASN A 276 -15.99 25.44 -5.13
N PHE A 277 -16.12 24.63 -4.09
CA PHE A 277 -16.26 25.10 -2.71
C PHE A 277 -14.91 25.52 -2.11
N ASN A 278 -13.82 24.79 -2.39
CA ASN A 278 -12.50 25.04 -1.78
C ASN A 278 -11.39 25.05 -2.87
N PRO A 279 -11.14 26.19 -3.54
CA PRO A 279 -10.38 26.19 -4.80
C PRO A 279 -8.86 25.98 -4.68
N ASP A 280 -8.25 26.05 -3.49
CA ASP A 280 -6.77 26.06 -3.38
C ASP A 280 -6.17 24.85 -2.61
N SER A 281 -6.73 24.43 -1.47
CA SER A 281 -6.26 23.27 -0.68
C SER A 281 -6.77 21.92 -1.20
N ASN A 282 -7.81 21.95 -2.02
CA ASN A 282 -8.53 20.78 -2.47
C ASN A 282 -7.98 20.16 -3.76
N LYS A 283 -6.76 20.52 -4.16
CA LYS A 283 -6.16 20.11 -5.45
C LYS A 283 -5.05 19.10 -5.31
N VAL A 284 -4.91 18.52 -4.13
CA VAL A 284 -3.73 17.72 -3.80
C VAL A 284 -4.14 16.38 -3.20
N VAL A 285 -3.51 15.34 -3.73
CA VAL A 285 -3.31 14.08 -3.02
C VAL A 285 -1.81 13.98 -2.76
N ASP A 286 -1.39 14.04 -1.50
CA ASP A 286 0.03 13.99 -1.15
C ASP A 286 0.27 12.90 -0.10
N VAL A 287 1.00 11.86 -0.47
CA VAL A 287 1.29 10.70 0.36
C VAL A 287 2.79 10.57 0.49
N CYS A 288 3.31 10.83 1.69
CA CYS A 288 4.74 10.84 1.98
C CYS A 288 5.09 9.93 3.15
N GLY A 289 6.16 9.13 3.05
CA GLY A 289 6.69 8.37 4.18
C GLY A 289 5.72 7.34 4.75
N SER A 290 4.77 6.86 3.94
CA SER A 290 3.63 6.08 4.41
C SER A 290 3.65 4.64 3.91
N GLU A 291 3.02 3.75 4.67
CA GLU A 291 3.02 2.31 4.44
C GLU A 291 1.62 1.79 4.16
N PHE A 292 1.45 1.06 3.06
CA PHE A 292 0.22 0.40 2.65
C PHE A 292 0.47 -1.10 2.51
N ILE A 293 -0.05 -1.88 3.45
CA ILE A 293 0.30 -3.29 3.62
C ILE A 293 -0.96 -4.15 3.64
N ASN A 294 -1.01 -5.17 2.78
CA ASN A 294 -2.09 -6.17 2.79
C ASN A 294 -3.51 -5.60 2.63
N ASN A 295 -3.67 -4.41 2.02
CA ASN A 295 -5.01 -3.86 1.78
C ASN A 295 -5.65 -4.55 0.57
N THR A 296 -6.97 -4.68 0.59
CA THR A 296 -7.70 -5.42 -0.45
C THR A 296 -8.89 -4.67 -1.00
N ALA A 297 -9.10 -4.71 -2.32
CA ALA A 297 -10.30 -4.19 -2.98
C ALA A 297 -10.80 -5.19 -4.02
N VAL A 298 -12.03 -5.06 -4.50
CA VAL A 298 -12.55 -5.98 -5.53
C VAL A 298 -12.29 -5.47 -6.96
N ARG A 299 -12.37 -4.15 -7.19
CA ARG A 299 -12.37 -3.57 -8.55
C ARG A 299 -11.12 -2.77 -8.91
N GLY A 300 -10.58 -1.97 -8.00
CA GLY A 300 -9.35 -1.25 -8.29
C GLY A 300 -8.73 -0.53 -7.09
N GLY A 301 -7.40 -0.43 -7.11
CA GLY A 301 -6.63 0.19 -6.04
C GLY A 301 -6.74 -0.62 -4.75
N GLY A 302 -6.05 -1.76 -4.66
CA GLY A 302 -6.05 -2.56 -3.44
C GLY A 302 -5.62 -1.74 -2.21
N ALA A 303 -4.75 -0.74 -2.39
CA ALA A 303 -4.47 0.29 -1.39
C ALA A 303 -5.27 1.58 -1.65
N ILE A 304 -5.04 2.24 -2.78
CA ILE A 304 -5.52 3.61 -3.04
C ILE A 304 -6.24 3.65 -4.39
N LYS A 305 -7.45 4.22 -4.40
CA LYS A 305 -8.11 4.70 -5.62
C LYS A 305 -8.24 6.22 -5.56
N VAL A 306 -7.86 6.89 -6.65
CA VAL A 306 -8.06 8.33 -6.84
C VAL A 306 -8.74 8.58 -8.18
N THR A 307 -9.84 9.35 -8.14
CA THR A 307 -10.42 9.99 -9.32
C THR A 307 -10.18 11.49 -9.26
N ILE A 308 -9.52 12.02 -10.28
CA ILE A 308 -9.43 13.46 -10.56
C ILE A 308 -10.51 13.79 -11.59
N SER A 309 -11.41 14.70 -11.25
CA SER A 309 -12.61 15.01 -12.05
C SER A 309 -12.58 16.41 -12.67
N ASP A 310 -11.52 17.18 -12.47
CA ASP A 310 -11.37 18.48 -13.12
C ASP A 310 -9.92 18.80 -13.50
N ASN A 311 -9.79 19.71 -14.45
CA ASN A 311 -8.56 20.25 -15.01
C ASN A 311 -8.18 21.56 -14.30
N LEU A 312 -8.17 21.55 -12.95
CA LEU A 312 -7.87 22.72 -12.12
C LEU A 312 -6.46 22.68 -11.51
N GLY A 313 -5.53 21.92 -12.08
CA GLY A 313 -4.16 21.75 -11.60
C GLY A 313 -4.01 20.72 -10.49
N THR A 314 -4.89 19.71 -10.46
CA THR A 314 -4.86 18.67 -9.41
C THR A 314 -3.68 17.73 -9.61
N LYS A 315 -2.90 17.50 -8.53
CA LYS A 315 -1.75 16.60 -8.55
C LYS A 315 -1.81 15.55 -7.46
N ALA A 316 -1.52 14.30 -7.84
CA ALA A 316 -1.23 13.21 -6.91
C ALA A 316 0.28 12.98 -6.77
N THR A 317 0.80 13.01 -5.56
CA THR A 317 2.21 12.73 -5.23
C THR A 317 2.30 11.56 -4.26
N TYR A 318 3.13 10.57 -4.61
CA TYR A 318 3.44 9.41 -3.78
C TYR A 318 4.95 9.34 -3.60
N GLN A 319 5.44 9.72 -2.42
CA GLN A 319 6.86 9.89 -2.16
C GLN A 319 7.32 9.06 -0.96
N ASN A 320 8.51 8.48 -1.06
CA ASN A 320 9.17 7.77 0.05
C ASN A 320 8.23 6.75 0.73
N SER A 321 7.33 6.12 -0.03
CA SER A 321 6.23 5.31 0.50
C SER A 321 6.34 3.87 0.03
N THR A 322 5.80 2.95 0.83
CA THR A 322 5.85 1.51 0.55
C THR A 322 4.45 0.94 0.34
N PHE A 323 4.28 0.20 -0.74
CA PHE A 323 3.06 -0.51 -1.11
C PHE A 323 3.39 -2.00 -1.21
N THR A 324 3.04 -2.76 -0.18
CA THR A 324 3.39 -4.17 -0.05
C THR A 324 2.16 -5.07 -0.02
N ASN A 325 2.13 -6.05 -0.94
CA ASN A 325 1.11 -7.09 -0.97
C ASN A 325 -0.33 -6.57 -0.91
N ASN A 326 -0.59 -5.43 -1.55
CA ASN A 326 -1.95 -4.95 -1.76
C ASN A 326 -2.58 -5.71 -2.93
N ARG A 327 -3.85 -6.08 -2.82
CA ARG A 327 -4.44 -7.07 -3.71
C ARG A 327 -5.82 -6.66 -4.19
N LEU A 328 -6.09 -6.96 -5.45
CA LEU A 328 -7.46 -7.10 -5.93
C LEU A 328 -7.96 -8.52 -5.70
N ILE A 329 -9.00 -8.66 -4.88
CA ILE A 329 -9.65 -9.95 -4.58
C ILE A 329 -10.81 -10.18 -5.56
N ARG A 330 -10.84 -11.36 -6.19
CA ARG A 330 -11.76 -11.67 -7.28
C ARG A 330 -13.12 -12.15 -6.76
N VAL A 331 -14.18 -11.38 -6.99
CA VAL A 331 -15.59 -11.85 -7.07
C VAL A 331 -16.29 -10.94 -8.11
N PRO A 332 -17.02 -11.44 -9.13
CA PRO A 332 -17.06 -10.80 -10.46
C PRO A 332 -18.02 -9.58 -10.59
N PRO A 333 -17.88 -8.67 -11.60
CA PRO A 333 -17.00 -8.77 -12.78
C PRO A 333 -16.15 -7.53 -13.22
N THR A 334 -15.28 -7.83 -14.20
CA THR A 334 -14.65 -7.02 -15.26
C THR A 334 -13.56 -5.98 -14.98
N GLU A 335 -13.51 -5.33 -13.83
CA GLU A 335 -12.55 -4.23 -13.64
C GLU A 335 -11.50 -4.67 -12.62
N GLY A 336 -10.24 -4.68 -13.02
CA GLY A 336 -9.15 -5.15 -12.19
C GLY A 336 -7.96 -4.26 -12.41
N HIS A 337 -8.08 -3.00 -12.00
CA HIS A 337 -7.12 -1.94 -12.28
C HIS A 337 -6.32 -1.61 -11.02
N GLY A 338 -5.01 -1.88 -11.04
CA GLY A 338 -4.11 -1.42 -9.97
C GLY A 338 -4.17 -2.27 -8.69
N GLY A 339 -3.18 -3.12 -8.46
CA GLY A 339 -3.11 -3.92 -7.22
C GLY A 339 -2.83 -3.07 -5.98
N ALA A 340 -2.00 -2.04 -6.09
CA ALA A 340 -1.84 -1.03 -5.05
C ALA A 340 -2.60 0.26 -5.38
N ILE A 341 -2.22 0.93 -6.48
CA ILE A 341 -2.78 2.24 -6.85
C ILE A 341 -3.61 2.13 -8.12
N TYR A 342 -4.81 2.71 -8.08
CA TYR A 342 -5.64 2.99 -9.25
C TYR A 342 -5.90 4.49 -9.35
N HIS A 343 -5.33 5.12 -10.37
CA HIS A 343 -5.42 6.56 -10.59
C HIS A 343 -6.05 6.86 -11.94
N ILE A 344 -7.09 7.69 -11.94
CA ILE A 344 -7.83 8.07 -13.15
C ILE A 344 -8.10 9.57 -13.14
N GLU A 345 -7.93 10.18 -14.30
CA GLU A 345 -8.50 11.47 -14.68
C GLU A 345 -9.70 11.24 -15.62
N ASP A 346 -10.89 11.73 -15.26
CA ASP A 346 -12.16 11.45 -15.97
C ASP A 346 -12.68 12.61 -16.83
N ASP A 347 -12.13 13.83 -16.69
CA ASP A 347 -12.51 14.98 -17.52
C ASP A 347 -11.48 15.22 -18.64
N LEU A 348 -11.93 15.23 -19.90
CA LEU A 348 -11.10 15.31 -21.10
C LEU A 348 -10.77 16.75 -21.54
N ASP A 349 -11.39 17.77 -20.93
CA ASP A 349 -11.26 19.15 -21.40
C ASP A 349 -10.06 19.89 -20.80
N GLY A 350 -8.98 19.98 -21.58
CA GLY A 350 -7.88 20.94 -21.39
C GLY A 350 -6.65 20.46 -20.58
N GLY A 351 -6.58 19.18 -20.20
CA GLY A 351 -5.56 18.63 -19.28
C GLY A 351 -4.18 18.31 -19.86
N ALA A 352 -3.98 18.42 -21.18
CA ALA A 352 -2.79 17.86 -21.85
C ALA A 352 -1.42 18.42 -21.38
N ASN A 353 -1.38 19.54 -20.67
CA ASN A 353 -0.15 20.14 -20.16
C ASN A 353 -0.04 20.13 -18.61
N GLU A 354 -1.00 19.53 -17.91
CA GLU A 354 -0.97 19.49 -16.45
C GLU A 354 0.11 18.54 -15.91
N ASP A 355 0.50 18.73 -14.65
CA ASP A 355 1.38 17.83 -13.91
C ASP A 355 0.53 17.04 -12.92
N ASN A 356 -0.01 15.89 -13.36
CA ASN A 356 -1.10 15.21 -12.64
C ASN A 356 -0.60 14.16 -11.64
N ILE A 357 0.56 13.53 -11.90
CA ILE A 357 1.04 12.45 -11.04
C ILE A 357 2.57 12.38 -10.91
N GLU A 358 3.03 12.18 -9.68
CA GLU A 358 4.43 11.92 -9.35
C GLU A 358 4.56 10.76 -8.38
N ILE A 359 5.35 9.75 -8.75
CA ILE A 359 5.79 8.68 -7.86
C ILE A 359 7.30 8.81 -7.69
N ARG A 360 7.78 8.94 -6.45
CA ARG A 360 9.19 9.19 -6.17
C ARG A 360 9.69 8.34 -5.00
N ASN A 361 10.90 7.79 -5.12
CA ASN A 361 11.59 7.10 -4.02
C ASN A 361 10.73 6.02 -3.33
N SER A 362 9.80 5.41 -4.07
CA SER A 362 8.77 4.55 -3.50
C SER A 362 8.97 3.10 -3.93
N THR A 363 8.48 2.18 -3.11
CA THR A 363 8.60 0.75 -3.36
C THR A 363 7.24 0.10 -3.48
N PHE A 364 7.03 -0.57 -4.61
CA PHE A 364 5.86 -1.39 -4.90
C PHE A 364 6.32 -2.84 -4.97
N ASN A 365 5.99 -3.64 -3.96
CA ASN A 365 6.36 -5.03 -3.95
C ASN A 365 5.20 -5.99 -3.69
N ASP A 366 5.20 -7.09 -4.44
CA ASP A 366 4.27 -8.22 -4.29
C ASP A 366 2.79 -7.83 -4.40
N ASN A 367 2.48 -6.70 -5.01
CA ASN A 367 1.10 -6.27 -5.24
C ASN A 367 0.49 -7.08 -6.38
N TYR A 368 -0.82 -7.30 -6.30
CA TYR A 368 -1.51 -8.21 -7.21
C TYR A 368 -2.80 -7.62 -7.75
N ALA A 369 -2.95 -7.64 -9.07
CA ALA A 369 -4.20 -7.37 -9.76
C ALA A 369 -4.63 -8.58 -10.58
N TYR A 370 -5.94 -8.81 -10.65
CA TYR A 370 -6.46 -9.91 -11.46
C TYR A 370 -6.31 -9.67 -12.96
N ARG A 371 -6.47 -8.41 -13.42
CA ARG A 371 -6.45 -8.09 -14.86
C ARG A 371 -5.27 -7.20 -15.27
N GLN A 372 -5.02 -6.11 -14.56
CA GLN A 372 -4.14 -5.05 -15.05
C GLN A 372 -3.44 -4.30 -13.92
N GLY A 373 -2.15 -4.02 -14.09
CA GLY A 373 -1.40 -3.09 -13.22
C GLY A 373 -1.17 -3.68 -11.85
N GLY A 374 -0.38 -4.74 -11.73
CA GLY A 374 -0.19 -5.43 -10.44
C GLY A 374 0.31 -4.49 -9.34
N GLY A 375 1.25 -3.60 -9.65
CA GLY A 375 1.65 -2.50 -8.76
C GLY A 375 0.69 -1.31 -8.87
N ALA A 376 0.65 -0.67 -10.05
CA ALA A 376 -0.17 0.51 -10.27
C ALA A 376 -0.85 0.51 -11.65
N TRP A 377 -1.97 1.23 -11.72
CA TRP A 377 -2.66 1.55 -12.96
C TRP A 377 -2.93 3.05 -13.00
N ILE A 378 -2.44 3.71 -14.03
CA ILE A 378 -2.45 5.17 -14.17
C ILE A 378 -3.09 5.55 -15.50
N ARG A 379 -4.09 6.42 -15.45
CA ARG A 379 -4.57 7.19 -16.61
C ARG A 379 -4.66 8.65 -16.22
N VAL A 380 -3.82 9.45 -16.84
CA VAL A 380 -3.88 10.92 -16.80
C VAL A 380 -4.01 11.44 -18.24
N LEU A 381 -4.24 12.73 -18.40
CA LEU A 381 -4.30 13.39 -19.69
C LEU A 381 -3.10 14.30 -19.92
N GLY A 382 -2.57 14.87 -18.84
CA GLY A 382 -1.34 15.64 -18.86
C GLY A 382 -0.11 14.78 -18.73
N ASN A 383 0.77 15.21 -17.85
CA ASN A 383 2.10 14.67 -17.65
C ASN A 383 2.22 14.03 -16.28
N GLY A 384 3.17 13.11 -16.15
CA GLY A 384 3.55 12.55 -14.88
C GLY A 384 4.97 12.02 -14.88
N ARG A 385 5.45 11.63 -13.69
CA ARG A 385 6.80 11.10 -13.53
C ARG A 385 6.89 9.99 -12.51
N ILE A 386 7.75 9.01 -12.79
CA ILE A 386 8.16 7.96 -11.85
C ILE A 386 9.67 8.04 -11.70
N ILE A 387 10.14 8.40 -10.51
CA ILE A 387 11.55 8.70 -10.26
C ILE A 387 12.05 7.83 -9.11
N ASN A 388 13.27 7.26 -9.25
CA ASN A 388 13.94 6.58 -8.14
C ASN A 388 13.08 5.52 -7.45
N SER A 389 12.23 4.82 -8.17
CA SER A 389 11.23 3.93 -7.56
C SER A 389 11.46 2.47 -7.94
N THR A 390 11.17 1.56 -7.02
CA THR A 390 11.35 0.11 -7.18
C THR A 390 10.00 -0.56 -7.35
N PHE A 391 9.79 -1.25 -8.46
CA PHE A 391 8.64 -2.12 -8.71
C PHE A 391 9.14 -3.55 -8.81
N THR A 392 8.87 -4.38 -7.80
CA THR A 392 9.38 -5.75 -7.77
C THR A 392 8.35 -6.80 -7.37
N GLY A 393 8.34 -7.96 -8.03
CA GLY A 393 7.44 -9.07 -7.67
C GLY A 393 5.95 -8.78 -7.84
N ASN A 394 5.57 -7.66 -8.47
CA ASN A 394 4.15 -7.34 -8.68
C ASN A 394 3.58 -8.21 -9.80
N ALA A 395 2.29 -8.55 -9.71
CA ALA A 395 1.66 -9.49 -10.63
C ALA A 395 0.29 -9.04 -11.15
N ALA A 396 0.09 -9.16 -12.46
CA ALA A 396 -1.20 -9.03 -13.12
C ALA A 396 -1.58 -10.36 -13.79
N SER A 397 -2.42 -11.16 -13.13
CA SER A 397 -2.63 -12.55 -13.56
C SER A 397 -4.00 -13.08 -13.17
N GLU A 398 -4.61 -13.84 -14.08
CA GLU A 398 -5.81 -14.65 -13.84
C GLU A 398 -5.47 -16.13 -14.04
N ALA A 399 -5.74 -16.97 -13.04
CA ALA A 399 -5.55 -18.40 -13.16
C ALA A 399 -6.43 -18.98 -14.29
N ASN A 400 -5.83 -19.76 -15.18
CA ASN A 400 -6.49 -20.43 -16.32
C ASN A 400 -7.06 -19.48 -17.40
N SER A 401 -6.72 -18.19 -17.37
CA SER A 401 -6.91 -17.29 -18.49
C SER A 401 -5.58 -16.99 -19.11
N ASN A 402 -5.56 -16.77 -20.42
CA ASN A 402 -4.34 -16.54 -21.17
C ASN A 402 -4.41 -15.24 -22.00
N ARG A 403 -5.50 -14.47 -21.83
CA ARG A 403 -5.75 -13.18 -22.50
C ARG A 403 -6.05 -12.05 -21.50
N VAL A 404 -5.75 -12.29 -20.23
CA VAL A 404 -5.97 -11.37 -19.12
C VAL A 404 -4.69 -11.32 -18.31
N GLY A 405 -4.31 -10.15 -17.80
CA GLY A 405 -3.03 -9.93 -17.13
C GLY A 405 -2.11 -9.03 -17.95
N GLN A 406 -2.14 -7.73 -17.69
CA GLN A 406 -1.34 -6.74 -18.40
C GLN A 406 -0.60 -5.83 -17.41
N GLY A 407 0.67 -5.54 -17.65
CA GLY A 407 1.45 -4.63 -16.79
C GLY A 407 1.59 -5.18 -15.38
N GLY A 408 2.43 -6.19 -15.19
CA GLY A 408 2.61 -6.81 -13.86
C GLY A 408 3.07 -5.79 -12.82
N GLY A 409 3.97 -4.88 -13.19
CA GLY A 409 4.36 -3.73 -12.38
C GLY A 409 3.42 -2.55 -12.54
N LEU A 410 3.21 -2.11 -13.79
CA LEU A 410 2.57 -0.82 -14.09
C LEU A 410 1.75 -0.87 -15.37
N ILE A 411 0.56 -0.26 -15.35
CA ILE A 411 -0.13 0.20 -16.55
C ILE A 411 -0.07 1.73 -16.63
N VAL A 412 0.29 2.22 -17.82
CA VAL A 412 0.06 3.60 -18.26
C VAL A 412 -0.98 3.57 -19.37
N ALA A 413 -2.22 3.95 -19.07
CA ALA A 413 -3.36 3.90 -19.98
C ALA A 413 -3.62 5.22 -20.73
N GLY A 414 -2.93 6.30 -20.35
CA GLY A 414 -3.00 7.62 -21.00
C GLY A 414 -2.03 8.61 -20.35
N GLY A 415 -1.83 9.76 -21.02
CA GLY A 415 -0.96 10.85 -20.58
C GLY A 415 0.52 10.54 -20.78
N VAL A 416 1.39 11.54 -20.69
CA VAL A 416 2.84 11.39 -20.94
C VAL A 416 3.59 11.16 -19.64
N ILE A 417 4.24 10.01 -19.49
CA ILE A 417 4.93 9.61 -18.26
C ILE A 417 6.44 9.46 -18.51
N ASP A 418 7.24 10.26 -17.81
CA ASP A 418 8.68 10.08 -17.75
C ASP A 418 9.08 9.14 -16.61
N ILE A 419 9.79 8.06 -16.91
CA ILE A 419 10.34 7.13 -15.93
C ILE A 419 11.85 7.27 -15.90
N VAL A 420 12.37 7.67 -14.75
CA VAL A 420 13.77 8.06 -14.57
C VAL A 420 14.38 7.34 -13.37
N ASN A 421 15.50 6.65 -13.58
CA ASN A 421 16.21 5.97 -12.49
C ASN A 421 15.28 5.03 -11.69
N ALA A 422 14.46 4.24 -12.38
CA ALA A 422 13.58 3.26 -11.74
C ALA A 422 14.12 1.83 -11.90
N THR A 423 13.71 0.93 -11.01
CA THR A 423 14.01 -0.50 -11.08
C THR A 423 12.71 -1.29 -11.22
N PHE A 424 12.55 -2.01 -12.33
CA PHE A 424 11.47 -2.97 -12.55
C PHE A 424 12.05 -4.38 -12.54
N ALA A 425 11.79 -5.15 -11.49
CA ALA A 425 12.39 -6.47 -11.31
C ALA A 425 11.36 -7.56 -11.02
N ASN A 426 11.49 -8.74 -11.61
CA ASN A 426 10.67 -9.92 -11.23
C ASN A 426 9.14 -9.70 -11.29
N ASN A 427 8.65 -8.70 -12.03
CA ASN A 427 7.22 -8.50 -12.17
C ASN A 427 6.65 -9.50 -13.18
N PHE A 428 5.39 -9.90 -12.99
CA PHE A 428 4.76 -10.96 -13.78
C PHE A 428 3.43 -10.49 -14.37
N ALA A 429 3.22 -10.76 -15.65
CA ALA A 429 1.89 -10.66 -16.24
C ALA A 429 1.54 -11.93 -17.01
N THR A 430 0.26 -12.29 -17.06
CA THR A 430 -0.14 -13.47 -17.82
C THR A 430 -0.17 -13.22 -19.34
N PHE A 431 -0.44 -11.98 -19.79
CA PHE A 431 -0.67 -11.69 -21.20
C PHE A 431 0.31 -10.67 -21.82
N GLN A 432 0.44 -9.45 -21.29
CA GLN A 432 1.26 -8.39 -21.92
C GLN A 432 2.04 -7.54 -20.92
N GLY A 433 3.32 -7.27 -21.18
CA GLY A 433 4.14 -6.38 -20.35
C GLY A 433 4.30 -6.88 -18.92
N GLY A 434 5.22 -7.83 -18.69
CA GLY A 434 5.49 -8.34 -17.34
C GLY A 434 5.85 -7.22 -16.35
N ALA A 435 6.58 -6.19 -16.79
CA ALA A 435 6.78 -4.96 -16.03
C ALA A 435 5.74 -3.90 -16.40
N ILE A 436 5.82 -3.35 -17.61
CA ILE A 436 5.04 -2.17 -18.00
C ILE A 436 4.16 -2.49 -19.20
N PHE A 437 2.89 -2.13 -19.09
CA PHE A 437 2.02 -1.98 -20.24
C PHE A 437 1.75 -0.49 -20.49
N ALA A 438 2.15 0.03 -21.64
CA ALA A 438 1.91 1.41 -22.05
C ALA A 438 0.93 1.49 -23.24
N GLY A 439 -0.10 2.34 -23.10
CA GLY A 439 -1.01 2.81 -24.15
C GLY A 439 -2.10 1.83 -24.65
N GLY A 440 -3.20 2.37 -25.19
CA GLY A 440 -4.38 1.63 -25.70
C GLY A 440 -4.63 1.73 -27.22
N ALA A 441 -3.85 2.52 -27.97
CA ALA A 441 -3.82 2.55 -29.44
C ALA A 441 -2.42 2.20 -29.98
N SER A 442 -2.31 1.76 -31.23
CA SER A 442 -1.13 1.04 -31.75
C SER A 442 0.12 1.89 -32.00
N ASN A 443 0.06 3.23 -32.02
CA ASN A 443 1.18 4.09 -32.40
C ASN A 443 1.58 5.17 -31.38
N GLU A 444 0.88 5.29 -30.25
CA GLU A 444 1.19 6.32 -29.25
C GLU A 444 2.26 5.83 -28.27
N LEU A 445 3.42 6.48 -28.26
CA LEU A 445 4.48 6.25 -27.29
C LEU A 445 4.36 7.30 -26.18
N VAL A 446 3.72 6.90 -25.08
CA VAL A 446 3.39 7.78 -23.96
C VAL A 446 4.37 7.68 -22.79
N VAL A 447 5.36 6.79 -22.88
CA VAL A 447 6.35 6.57 -21.82
C VAL A 447 7.75 6.80 -22.37
N THR A 448 8.53 7.62 -21.66
CA THR A 448 9.97 7.77 -21.89
C THR A 448 10.74 7.08 -20.77
N LEU A 449 11.66 6.19 -21.12
CA LEU A 449 12.54 5.53 -20.16
C LEU A 449 13.93 6.17 -20.17
N ARG A 450 14.44 6.53 -19.00
CA ARG A 450 15.81 7.03 -18.84
C ARG A 450 16.47 6.43 -17.61
N ASN A 451 17.73 6.02 -17.72
CA ASN A 451 18.49 5.45 -16.61
C ASN A 451 17.73 4.34 -15.87
N THR A 452 16.88 3.59 -16.57
CA THR A 452 15.92 2.67 -15.95
C THR A 452 16.34 1.23 -16.19
N LEU A 453 16.18 0.41 -15.14
CA LEU A 453 16.67 -0.96 -15.06
C LEU A 453 15.51 -1.94 -15.13
N PHE A 454 15.57 -2.89 -16.06
CA PHE A 454 14.62 -3.99 -16.19
C PHE A 454 15.32 -5.34 -15.97
N TYR A 455 14.88 -6.09 -14.96
CA TYR A 455 15.49 -7.36 -14.56
C TYR A 455 14.45 -8.47 -14.39
N GLU A 456 14.57 -9.58 -15.12
CA GLU A 456 13.82 -10.81 -14.86
C GLU A 456 12.28 -10.63 -14.76
N ASN A 457 11.73 -9.66 -15.48
CA ASN A 457 10.27 -9.54 -15.59
C ASN A 457 9.76 -10.60 -16.57
N ARG A 458 8.54 -11.09 -16.37
CA ARG A 458 8.09 -12.31 -17.04
C ARG A 458 6.67 -12.19 -17.55
N LEU A 459 6.46 -12.83 -18.70
CA LEU A 459 5.15 -13.27 -19.14
C LEU A 459 4.99 -14.77 -18.95
N ASP A 460 3.74 -15.22 -18.77
CA ASP A 460 3.39 -16.63 -18.77
C ASP A 460 3.98 -17.33 -20.01
N PRO A 461 4.89 -18.29 -19.85
CA PRO A 461 5.54 -18.96 -20.97
C PRO A 461 4.61 -19.86 -21.78
N THR A 462 3.40 -20.15 -21.29
CA THR A 462 2.43 -21.01 -21.97
C THR A 462 1.58 -20.27 -23.00
N HIS A 463 1.66 -18.93 -23.04
CA HIS A 463 0.97 -18.11 -24.03
C HIS A 463 1.96 -17.58 -25.08
N THR A 464 2.19 -18.37 -26.11
CA THR A 464 3.22 -18.17 -27.13
C THR A 464 2.62 -18.18 -28.53
N ASN A 465 2.11 -17.03 -28.97
CA ASN A 465 2.18 -16.69 -30.38
C ASN A 465 2.34 -15.16 -30.51
N PRO A 466 3.53 -14.63 -30.20
CA PRO A 466 3.77 -13.21 -30.22
C PRO A 466 3.65 -12.72 -31.66
N VAL A 467 2.45 -12.28 -32.02
CA VAL A 467 2.20 -11.55 -33.25
C VAL A 467 2.46 -10.07 -32.98
N THR A 468 3.05 -9.37 -33.95
CA THR A 468 3.37 -7.93 -33.83
C THR A 468 2.15 -7.07 -33.49
N SER A 469 0.93 -7.58 -33.74
CA SER A 469 -0.35 -6.95 -33.41
C SER A 469 -0.81 -7.13 -31.96
N GLU A 470 -0.24 -8.07 -31.20
CA GLU A 470 -0.73 -8.42 -29.86
C GLU A 470 0.15 -7.88 -28.71
N PHE A 471 1.18 -7.07 -28.96
CA PHE A 471 1.96 -6.36 -27.92
C PHE A 471 2.39 -7.23 -26.70
N GLN A 472 2.93 -8.43 -26.96
CA GLN A 472 3.27 -9.45 -25.94
C GLN A 472 4.74 -9.40 -25.50
N GLY A 473 5.30 -8.20 -25.29
CA GLY A 473 6.66 -8.10 -24.76
C GLY A 473 6.73 -8.37 -23.25
N TYR A 474 7.83 -8.98 -22.81
CA TYR A 474 7.92 -9.53 -21.44
C TYR A 474 8.39 -8.52 -20.39
N HIS A 475 9.23 -7.55 -20.76
CA HIS A 475 9.48 -6.39 -19.92
C HIS A 475 8.38 -5.35 -20.17
N THR A 476 8.33 -4.80 -21.37
CA THR A 476 7.31 -3.84 -21.80
C THR A 476 6.43 -4.49 -22.86
N ASN A 477 5.16 -4.11 -22.99
CA ASN A 477 4.27 -4.66 -24.03
C ASN A 477 4.76 -4.34 -25.47
N ARG A 478 5.51 -3.26 -25.63
CA ARG A 478 6.12 -2.78 -26.87
C ARG A 478 7.38 -1.96 -26.52
N PRO A 479 8.26 -1.66 -27.48
CA PRO A 479 9.33 -0.70 -27.23
C PRO A 479 8.78 0.71 -26.94
N LEU A 480 9.34 1.35 -25.93
CA LEU A 480 8.97 2.69 -25.47
C LEU A 480 9.97 3.75 -25.98
N THR A 481 9.72 5.02 -25.68
CA THR A 481 10.64 6.11 -26.06
C THR A 481 11.95 6.01 -25.28
N ASN A 482 13.08 6.03 -25.98
CA ASN A 482 14.38 5.98 -25.35
C ASN A 482 14.89 7.37 -24.91
N GLY A 483 15.04 7.57 -23.61
CA GLY A 483 15.66 8.75 -23.00
C GLY A 483 17.16 8.59 -22.68
N GLY A 484 17.75 7.41 -22.92
CA GLY A 484 19.16 7.08 -22.70
C GLY A 484 19.45 6.33 -21.40
N GLY A 485 20.54 5.55 -21.39
CA GLY A 485 21.08 4.91 -20.17
C GLY A 485 20.23 3.76 -19.62
N ASN A 486 19.44 3.07 -20.42
CA ASN A 486 18.58 1.98 -19.93
C ASN A 486 19.29 0.63 -19.95
N LEU A 487 18.99 -0.24 -18.99
CA LEU A 487 19.53 -1.60 -18.90
C LEU A 487 18.40 -2.63 -18.94
N GLN A 488 18.59 -3.68 -19.72
CA GLN A 488 17.65 -4.79 -19.86
C GLN A 488 18.33 -6.15 -19.65
N PHE A 489 17.77 -6.98 -18.77
CA PHE A 489 18.15 -8.38 -18.63
C PHE A 489 16.98 -9.30 -18.26
N PRO A 490 16.84 -10.48 -18.90
CA PRO A 490 17.62 -10.93 -20.08
C PRO A 490 17.31 -10.08 -21.32
N ARG A 491 18.11 -10.20 -22.39
CA ARG A 491 17.84 -9.52 -23.68
C ARG A 491 16.67 -10.14 -24.43
N THR A 492 16.65 -11.46 -24.49
CA THR A 492 15.58 -12.25 -25.08
C THR A 492 15.23 -13.37 -24.13
N LYS A 493 13.99 -13.86 -24.22
CA LYS A 493 13.57 -15.03 -23.45
C LYS A 493 13.85 -16.29 -24.29
N VAL A 494 14.70 -17.17 -23.76
CA VAL A 494 15.00 -18.49 -24.32
C VAL A 494 14.02 -19.51 -23.70
N PRO A 495 13.45 -20.48 -24.46
CA PRO A 495 13.85 -20.88 -25.82
C PRO A 495 12.99 -20.37 -26.98
N ASP A 496 11.81 -19.77 -26.76
CA ASP A 496 10.77 -19.70 -27.80
C ASP A 496 10.26 -18.29 -28.19
N PHE A 497 10.93 -17.20 -27.77
CA PHE A 497 10.39 -15.85 -27.89
C PHE A 497 11.15 -14.96 -28.87
N ASP A 498 11.46 -15.47 -30.06
CA ASP A 498 12.17 -14.69 -31.08
C ASP A 498 11.21 -13.84 -31.92
N ASN A 499 10.73 -12.72 -31.34
CA ASN A 499 10.51 -11.54 -32.15
C ASN A 499 11.23 -10.34 -31.53
N ASP A 500 12.31 -9.91 -32.17
CA ASP A 500 13.14 -8.79 -31.70
C ASP A 500 12.31 -7.54 -31.39
N ILE A 501 11.22 -7.30 -32.13
CA ILE A 501 10.38 -6.10 -32.01
C ILE A 501 9.70 -5.96 -30.63
N ASN A 502 9.21 -7.03 -30.01
CA ASN A 502 8.51 -6.90 -28.72
C ASN A 502 9.39 -7.23 -27.51
N ASN A 503 10.63 -7.65 -27.72
CA ASN A 503 11.54 -8.00 -26.63
C ASN A 503 12.29 -6.79 -26.07
N LEU A 504 12.34 -5.69 -26.80
CA LEU A 504 13.10 -4.50 -26.44
C LEU A 504 12.27 -3.55 -25.58
N ILE A 505 12.88 -3.01 -24.52
CA ILE A 505 12.24 -2.00 -23.67
C ILE A 505 12.06 -0.64 -24.36
N THR A 506 12.93 -0.31 -25.32
CA THR A 506 12.90 0.97 -26.05
C THR A 506 13.41 0.84 -27.48
N GLU A 507 13.08 1.80 -28.33
CA GLU A 507 13.69 1.98 -29.66
C GLU A 507 14.33 3.39 -29.79
N PRO A 508 15.49 3.53 -30.48
CA PRO A 508 16.31 2.46 -31.04
C PRO A 508 17.00 1.60 -29.95
N ASP A 509 17.32 0.35 -30.29
CA ASP A 509 17.96 -0.63 -29.39
C ASP A 509 19.46 -0.40 -29.15
N THR A 510 20.12 0.35 -30.03
CA THR A 510 21.59 0.56 -30.08
C THR A 510 22.19 1.27 -28.85
N VAL A 511 21.33 1.68 -27.92
CA VAL A 511 21.64 2.46 -26.72
C VAL A 511 21.10 1.79 -25.44
N ILE A 512 20.60 0.55 -25.54
CA ILE A 512 20.25 -0.29 -24.39
C ILE A 512 21.48 -1.12 -23.99
N LEU A 513 21.77 -1.15 -22.69
CA LEU A 513 22.76 -2.07 -22.12
C LEU A 513 22.11 -3.43 -21.84
N PHE A 514 22.58 -4.48 -22.52
CA PHE A 514 22.13 -5.85 -22.30
C PHE A 514 23.13 -6.62 -21.45
N ALA A 515 22.95 -6.62 -20.14
CA ALA A 515 23.82 -7.31 -19.20
C ALA A 515 23.08 -7.61 -17.90
N ASP A 516 23.43 -8.70 -17.22
CA ASP A 516 22.88 -9.00 -15.89
C ASP A 516 23.25 -7.85 -14.93
N PRO A 517 22.26 -7.15 -14.35
CA PRO A 517 22.52 -6.02 -13.45
C PRO A 517 23.12 -6.45 -12.10
N GLN A 518 23.20 -7.76 -11.80
CA GLN A 518 23.74 -8.28 -10.54
C GLN A 518 23.05 -7.65 -9.32
N LEU A 519 21.72 -7.60 -9.34
CA LEU A 519 20.92 -7.08 -8.23
C LEU A 519 20.94 -8.04 -7.03
N ASN A 520 21.02 -7.48 -5.83
CA ASN A 520 20.64 -8.16 -4.60
C ASN A 520 19.12 -8.25 -4.46
N VAL A 521 18.65 -9.11 -3.56
CA VAL A 521 17.23 -9.19 -3.19
C VAL A 521 16.74 -7.88 -2.60
N LEU A 522 15.43 -7.63 -2.68
CA LEU A 522 14.81 -6.48 -2.02
C LEU A 522 15.11 -6.54 -0.51
N ALA A 523 15.72 -5.48 0.02
CA ALA A 523 16.10 -5.40 1.42
C ALA A 523 16.09 -3.95 1.90
N ASP A 524 16.15 -3.76 3.22
CA ASP A 524 16.50 -2.47 3.80
C ASP A 524 18.00 -2.22 3.59
N ASN A 525 18.32 -1.37 2.60
CA ASN A 525 19.69 -0.93 2.31
C ASN A 525 19.91 0.53 2.77
N GLY A 526 19.15 0.97 3.78
CA GLY A 526 19.06 2.35 4.21
C GLY A 526 18.03 3.17 3.41
N GLY A 527 17.75 4.38 3.89
CA GLY A 527 16.70 5.25 3.35
C GLY A 527 15.33 5.00 3.96
N SER A 528 14.28 5.50 3.28
CA SER A 528 12.89 5.44 3.71
C SER A 528 12.11 4.22 3.18
N THR A 529 12.61 3.60 2.11
CA THR A 529 11.97 2.46 1.45
C THR A 529 13.01 1.39 1.07
N GLN A 530 12.58 0.13 0.97
CA GLN A 530 13.46 -0.97 0.60
C GLN A 530 13.88 -0.87 -0.88
N THR A 531 15.13 -1.19 -1.16
CA THR A 531 15.73 -1.14 -2.51
C THR A 531 16.32 -2.49 -2.91
N MET A 532 16.64 -2.64 -4.21
CA MET A 532 17.47 -3.74 -4.71
C MET A 532 18.87 -3.19 -4.99
N ALA A 533 19.84 -3.48 -4.11
CA ALA A 533 21.19 -2.95 -4.21
C ALA A 533 21.98 -3.55 -5.38
N LEU A 534 22.85 -2.75 -6.00
CA LEU A 534 23.83 -3.22 -7.00
C LEU A 534 25.00 -3.92 -6.31
N ASN A 535 25.48 -5.02 -6.88
CA ASN A 535 26.77 -5.61 -6.49
C ASN A 535 27.95 -4.82 -7.06
N GLU A 536 29.14 -4.95 -6.45
CA GLU A 536 30.36 -4.16 -6.76
C GLU A 536 30.79 -4.20 -8.23
N ASN A 537 30.49 -5.26 -8.97
CA ASN A 537 30.85 -5.42 -10.38
C ASN A 537 29.65 -5.26 -11.33
N SER A 538 28.57 -4.66 -10.83
CA SER A 538 27.35 -4.50 -11.62
C SER A 538 27.64 -3.64 -12.87
N PRO A 539 27.20 -4.07 -14.05
CA PRO A 539 27.30 -3.27 -15.26
C PRO A 539 26.40 -2.02 -15.24
N ALA A 540 25.52 -1.89 -14.23
CA ALA A 540 24.69 -0.71 -14.04
C ALA A 540 25.46 0.46 -13.39
N ILE A 541 26.63 0.20 -12.79
CA ILE A 541 27.44 1.20 -12.08
C ILE A 541 28.07 2.17 -13.09
N ASP A 542 27.94 3.47 -12.82
CA ASP A 542 28.44 4.58 -13.65
C ASP A 542 27.95 4.58 -15.11
N ALA A 543 26.93 3.78 -15.43
CA ALA A 543 26.49 3.51 -16.82
C ALA A 543 25.29 4.37 -17.27
N GLY A 544 24.69 5.15 -16.37
CA GLY A 544 23.60 6.06 -16.67
C GLY A 544 24.05 7.32 -17.40
N VAL A 545 23.11 7.93 -18.13
CA VAL A 545 23.32 9.24 -18.76
C VAL A 545 23.19 10.36 -17.73
N ALA A 546 24.08 11.36 -17.83
CA ALA A 546 24.08 12.50 -16.90
C ALA A 546 22.86 13.43 -17.07
N ASN A 547 22.40 13.62 -18.31
CA ASN A 547 21.23 14.45 -18.57
C ASN A 547 19.98 13.78 -17.99
N GLY A 548 19.28 14.46 -17.08
CA GLY A 548 18.09 13.93 -16.43
C GLY A 548 18.37 12.98 -15.25
N CYS A 549 19.61 12.81 -14.82
CA CYS A 549 19.92 12.06 -13.60
C CYS A 549 19.47 12.85 -12.34
N PRO A 550 18.66 12.26 -11.44
CA PRO A 550 18.28 12.89 -10.17
C PRO A 550 19.49 13.08 -9.23
N THR A 551 19.45 14.13 -8.40
CA THR A 551 20.52 14.49 -7.46
C THR A 551 20.77 13.47 -6.36
N THR A 552 19.79 12.63 -6.05
CA THR A 552 19.88 11.55 -5.05
C THR A 552 19.22 10.29 -5.57
N ASP A 553 19.55 9.14 -4.99
CA ASP A 553 18.89 7.85 -5.23
C ASP A 553 17.64 7.66 -4.36
N GLN A 554 16.98 6.49 -4.47
CA GLN A 554 15.79 6.16 -3.69
C GLN A 554 15.97 6.32 -2.18
N ARG A 555 17.19 6.13 -1.69
CA ARG A 555 17.54 6.18 -0.28
C ARG A 555 17.88 7.58 0.20
N GLY A 556 17.98 8.55 -0.72
CA GLY A 556 18.47 9.89 -0.44
C GLY A 556 19.98 10.07 -0.58
N ILE A 557 20.72 9.05 -1.03
CA ILE A 557 22.18 9.15 -1.22
C ILE A 557 22.47 9.96 -2.48
N ALA A 558 23.39 10.91 -2.40
CA ALA A 558 23.75 11.80 -3.51
C ALA A 558 24.25 11.03 -4.74
N ARG A 559 23.93 11.52 -5.94
CA ARG A 559 24.48 11.04 -7.21
C ARG A 559 25.34 12.10 -7.92
N PRO A 560 26.36 11.70 -8.70
CA PRO A 560 26.94 10.35 -8.74
C PRO A 560 27.88 10.11 -7.53
N GLN A 561 28.04 8.85 -7.11
CA GLN A 561 29.09 8.45 -6.17
C GLN A 561 30.39 8.01 -6.89
N GLY A 562 30.29 7.70 -8.18
CA GLY A 562 31.41 7.35 -9.05
C GLY A 562 31.61 8.31 -10.23
N ALA A 563 32.01 7.77 -11.38
CA ALA A 563 32.23 8.54 -12.61
C ALA A 563 30.93 8.99 -13.30
N GLY A 564 29.80 8.33 -13.01
CA GLY A 564 28.50 8.58 -13.63
C GLY A 564 27.37 8.18 -12.69
N CYS A 565 26.13 8.47 -13.08
CA CYS A 565 25.00 7.97 -12.32
C CYS A 565 24.78 6.50 -12.61
N ASP A 566 24.31 5.75 -11.62
CA ASP A 566 23.96 4.36 -11.85
C ASP A 566 22.61 4.24 -12.57
N ILE A 567 22.47 3.15 -13.33
CA ILE A 567 21.18 2.78 -13.93
C ILE A 567 20.32 2.11 -12.86
N GLY A 568 19.08 2.61 -12.70
CA GLY A 568 18.11 2.11 -11.75
C GLY A 568 17.91 3.01 -10.53
N ALA A 569 17.15 2.51 -9.55
CA ALA A 569 16.72 3.28 -8.37
C ALA A 569 17.78 3.43 -7.28
N PHE A 570 18.86 2.64 -7.34
CA PHE A 570 19.92 2.57 -6.34
C PHE A 570 21.22 3.15 -6.90
N GLU A 571 21.97 3.88 -6.08
CA GLU A 571 23.33 4.35 -6.38
C GLU A 571 24.36 3.57 -5.56
N PHE A 572 25.32 2.94 -6.21
CA PHE A 572 26.41 2.22 -5.58
C PHE A 572 27.40 3.18 -4.94
N ASN A 573 27.49 3.13 -3.61
CA ASN A 573 28.44 3.93 -2.85
C ASN A 573 29.64 3.08 -2.43
N VAL A 574 30.79 3.31 -3.07
CA VAL A 574 32.05 2.62 -2.78
C VAL A 574 32.56 2.89 -1.35
N GLN A 575 32.12 3.97 -0.69
CA GLN A 575 32.52 4.31 0.68
C GLN A 575 31.71 3.64 1.79
N GLN A 576 30.62 2.93 1.48
CA GLN A 576 29.82 2.19 2.48
C GLN A 576 30.21 0.71 2.62
N VAL A 577 31.27 0.23 1.96
CA VAL A 577 31.88 -1.04 2.35
C VAL A 577 32.45 -0.83 3.76
N PRO A 578 32.00 -1.55 4.80
CA PRO A 578 32.58 -1.40 6.12
C PRO A 578 34.07 -1.73 6.01
N THR A 579 34.92 -0.73 6.23
CA THR A 579 36.32 -0.98 6.55
C THR A 579 36.29 -1.88 7.78
N ASN A 580 36.87 -3.08 7.65
CA ASN A 580 36.97 -4.05 8.74
C ASN A 580 37.27 -3.32 10.04
N THR A 581 36.30 -3.30 10.95
CA THR A 581 36.52 -2.82 12.30
C THR A 581 37.66 -3.66 12.86
N PRO A 582 38.74 -3.06 13.41
CA PRO A 582 39.78 -3.85 14.03
C PRO A 582 39.11 -4.67 15.12
N THR A 583 39.24 -6.00 15.03
CA THR A 583 38.73 -6.93 16.02
C THR A 583 39.31 -6.51 17.38
N MET A 584 38.50 -5.87 18.22
CA MET A 584 38.81 -5.73 19.63
C MET A 584 38.71 -7.14 20.20
N GLU A 585 39.87 -7.77 20.34
CA GLU A 585 40.06 -9.04 21.02
C GLU A 585 39.46 -8.92 22.43
N MET A 586 38.35 -9.61 22.65
CA MET A 586 37.73 -9.70 23.96
C MET A 586 38.53 -10.74 24.76
N PRO A 587 39.09 -10.43 25.94
CA PRO A 587 39.86 -11.41 26.69
C PRO A 587 38.95 -12.56 27.14
N GLU A 588 39.40 -13.80 26.93
CA GLU A 588 38.72 -15.02 27.37
C GLU A 588 38.36 -14.95 28.86
N PRO A 589 37.16 -15.39 29.28
CA PRO A 589 36.84 -15.51 30.69
C PRO A 589 37.56 -16.73 31.27
N THR A 590 38.54 -16.48 32.14
CA THR A 590 39.17 -17.52 32.95
C THR A 590 38.17 -18.04 33.98
N ALA A 591 37.55 -19.19 33.72
CA ALA A 591 36.71 -19.88 34.68
C ALA A 591 37.57 -20.44 35.83
N THR A 592 37.40 -19.89 37.03
CA THR A 592 37.91 -20.49 38.27
C THR A 592 36.89 -21.50 38.79
N VAL A 593 37.27 -22.78 38.81
CA VAL A 593 36.47 -23.86 39.40
C VAL A 593 36.60 -23.79 40.92
N SER A 594 35.51 -23.50 41.63
CA SER A 594 35.39 -23.77 43.06
C SER A 594 34.61 -25.08 43.28
N ASN A 595 35.25 -26.03 43.94
CA ASN A 595 34.64 -27.29 44.33
C ASN A 595 33.70 -27.06 45.53
N ALA A 596 32.40 -27.24 45.32
CA ALA A 596 31.43 -27.41 46.39
C ALA A 596 30.75 -28.79 46.23
N THR A 597 31.06 -29.66 47.19
CA THR A 597 30.57 -31.03 47.31
C THR A 597 29.11 -31.03 47.77
N ALA A 598 28.20 -31.60 46.99
CA ALA A 598 26.83 -31.91 47.43
C ALA A 598 26.56 -33.42 47.32
N THR A 599 26.22 -34.00 48.46
CA THR A 599 25.95 -35.42 48.71
C THR A 599 24.62 -35.89 48.12
N VAL A 600 24.65 -36.98 47.35
CA VAL A 600 23.48 -37.68 46.81
C VAL A 600 23.09 -38.85 47.74
N SER A 601 21.79 -39.02 48.00
CA SER A 601 21.21 -40.22 48.61
C SER A 601 20.38 -41.00 47.55
N PRO A 602 20.55 -42.33 47.39
CA PRO A 602 19.87 -43.12 46.37
C PRO A 602 18.79 -44.08 46.94
N ALA A 603 17.87 -44.52 46.08
CA ALA A 603 17.05 -45.73 46.27
C ALA A 603 16.66 -46.32 44.88
N PRO A 604 16.33 -47.62 44.75
CA PRO A 604 17.29 -48.73 44.89
C PRO A 604 17.25 -49.75 43.72
N SER A 605 18.42 -50.34 43.46
CA SER A 605 18.74 -51.75 43.16
C SER A 605 17.84 -52.61 42.22
N SER A 606 18.44 -53.07 41.11
CA SER A 606 18.66 -54.51 40.89
C SER A 606 19.85 -54.75 39.93
N THR A 607 20.67 -55.75 40.25
CA THR A 607 21.89 -56.21 39.54
C THR A 607 21.63 -57.61 38.91
N PRO A 608 22.61 -58.31 38.30
CA PRO A 608 22.72 -58.43 36.85
C PRO A 608 22.70 -59.90 36.36
N MET A 609 22.56 -60.13 35.04
CA MET A 609 23.10 -61.35 34.44
C MET A 609 23.74 -61.09 33.07
N THR A 610 25.02 -61.41 33.05
CA THR A 610 25.92 -61.82 31.97
C THR A 610 25.30 -62.34 30.68
N GLY A 611 25.93 -61.95 29.54
CA GLY A 611 26.33 -62.96 28.56
C GLY A 611 26.19 -62.63 27.08
N VAL A 612 27.34 -62.37 26.45
CA VAL A 612 27.78 -62.88 25.14
C VAL A 612 27.33 -62.15 23.84
N MET A 613 28.37 -61.66 23.16
CA MET A 613 28.45 -61.27 21.75
C MET A 613 27.92 -62.33 20.78
N SER A 614 27.12 -61.92 19.79
CA SER A 614 27.18 -62.50 18.44
C SER A 614 26.69 -61.49 17.40
N ARG A 615 27.52 -61.28 16.37
CA ARG A 615 27.15 -60.67 15.08
C ARG A 615 26.01 -61.48 14.43
N ILE A 616 25.21 -60.84 13.57
CA ILE A 616 25.03 -61.20 12.15
C ILE A 616 24.08 -60.21 11.46
N TYR A 617 24.41 -59.99 10.19
CA TYR A 617 23.92 -59.05 9.19
C TYR A 617 22.69 -59.60 8.44
N LEU A 618 21.71 -58.72 8.14
CA LEU A 618 20.81 -58.65 6.95
C LEU A 618 19.95 -59.89 6.54
N PRO A 619 18.77 -59.72 5.89
CA PRO A 619 18.71 -59.33 4.48
C PRO A 619 17.63 -58.30 4.08
N ARG A 620 18.01 -57.53 3.05
CA ARG A 620 17.14 -56.91 2.04
C ARG A 620 16.51 -58.01 1.18
N VAL A 621 15.21 -57.87 0.86
CA VAL A 621 14.49 -58.31 -0.35
C VAL A 621 13.19 -57.49 -0.33
N GLU A 622 12.70 -56.75 -1.32
CA GLU A 622 13.00 -56.46 -2.72
C GLU A 622 12.55 -55.01 -2.99
#